data_AF-A0A2W2FIR2-F1
#
_entry.id   AF-A0A2W2FIR2-F1
#
_cell.length_a   1.000
_cell.length_b   1.000
_cell.length_c   1.000
_cell.angle_alpha   90.00
_cell.angle_beta   90.00
_cell.angle_gamma   90.00
#
_symmetry.space_group_name_H-M   'P 1'
#
loop_
_entity.id
_entity.type
_entity.pdbx_description
1 polymer ?
#
loop_
_entity_poly.entity_id
_entity_poly.type
_entity_poly.pdbx_seq_one_letter_code
_entity_poly.pdbx_strand_id
1 'polypeptide(L)' 'LQGAGAVAERLGVRLAPYVVGGPELGDPGDGWAARYGVAETGAVLVRPDGHIAWRAREAAADPARTLEDVLRTVLDRPIR' A
#
# COMPACT_ATOMS: atom_id res chain seq x y z
N LEU A 1 2.17 -4.60 5.25
CA LEU A 1 1.45 -4.60 6.56
C LEU A 1 2.14 -3.74 7.62
N GLN A 2 3.46 -3.87 7.80
CA GLN A 2 4.18 -3.15 8.86
C GLN A 2 3.90 -1.65 8.84
N GLY A 3 3.42 -1.12 9.96
CA GLY A 3 3.13 0.31 10.16
C GLY A 3 1.78 0.80 9.63
N ALA A 4 1.04 0.03 8.82
CA ALA A 4 -0.19 0.51 8.19
C ALA A 4 -1.26 0.98 9.19
N GLY A 5 -1.49 0.21 10.26
CA GLY A 5 -2.45 0.60 11.32
C GLY A 5 -2.07 1.90 12.02
N ALA A 6 -0.81 2.01 12.46
CA ALA A 6 -0.31 3.22 13.11
C ALA A 6 -0.37 4.47 12.20
N VAL A 7 -0.06 4.30 10.91
CA VAL A 7 -0.16 5.39 9.92
C VAL A 7 -1.63 5.80 9.72
N ALA A 8 -2.53 4.83 9.63
CA ALA A 8 -3.96 5.06 9.47
C ALA A 8 -4.54 5.83 10.65
N GLU A 9 -4.22 5.42 11.88
CA GLU A 9 -4.62 6.10 13.11
C GLU A 9 -4.09 7.55 13.16
N ARG A 10 -2.79 7.74 12.92
CA ARG A 10 -2.16 9.07 12.96
C ARG A 10 -2.71 10.02 11.90
N LEU A 11 -3.12 9.51 10.75
CA LEU A 11 -3.74 10.31 9.68
C LEU A 11 -5.28 10.36 9.79
N GLY A 12 -5.89 9.65 10.73
CA GLY A 12 -7.35 9.61 10.88
C GLY A 12 -8.07 9.09 9.64
N VAL A 13 -7.50 8.10 8.95
CA VAL A 13 -8.09 7.50 7.74
C VAL A 13 -8.31 6.01 7.94
N ARG A 14 -9.32 5.46 7.27
CA ARG A 14 -9.47 4.00 7.17
C ARG A 14 -8.50 3.48 6.12
N LEU A 15 -7.64 2.53 6.53
CA LEU A 15 -6.70 1.85 5.65
C LEU A 15 -6.80 0.35 5.91
N ALA A 16 -7.16 -0.42 4.89
CA ALA A 16 -7.24 -1.87 4.96
C ALA A 16 -6.00 -2.47 4.26
N PRO A 17 -5.02 -2.99 5.00
CA PRO A 17 -3.88 -3.66 4.40
C PRO A 17 -4.23 -5.11 4.05
N TYR A 18 -3.82 -5.56 2.86
CA TYR A 18 -3.98 -6.95 2.41
C TYR A 18 -2.63 -7.51 1.98
N VAL A 19 -2.47 -8.84 2.13
CA VAL A 19 -1.36 -9.60 1.54
C VAL A 19 -1.95 -10.41 0.40
N VAL A 20 -1.52 -10.09 -0.83
CA VAL A 20 -1.94 -10.83 -2.03
C VAL A 20 -1.24 -12.18 -2.06
N GLY A 21 -1.97 -13.23 -2.43
CA GLY A 21 -1.54 -14.62 -2.26
C GLY A 21 -1.71 -15.15 -0.82
N GLY A 22 -2.21 -14.32 0.10
CA GLY A 22 -2.53 -14.70 1.47
C GLY A 22 -3.94 -15.28 1.64
N PRO A 23 -4.31 -15.67 2.87
CA PRO A 23 -5.62 -16.29 3.15
C PRO A 23 -6.80 -15.35 2.93
N GLU A 24 -6.60 -14.04 3.05
CA GLU A 24 -7.66 -13.03 2.89
C GLU A 24 -7.81 -12.55 1.44
N LEU A 25 -6.77 -12.70 0.62
CA LEU A 25 -6.74 -12.23 -0.75
C LEU A 25 -5.85 -13.15 -1.60
N GLY A 26 -6.46 -14.14 -2.23
CA GLY A 26 -5.75 -15.07 -3.11
C GLY A 26 -5.24 -14.42 -4.40
N ASP A 27 -4.26 -15.08 -5.02
CA ASP A 27 -3.76 -14.76 -6.38
C ASP A 27 -3.75 -16.02 -7.25
N PRO A 28 -4.91 -16.50 -7.74
CA PRO A 28 -4.96 -17.68 -8.58
C PRO A 28 -4.13 -17.47 -9.87
N GLY A 29 -3.05 -18.23 -10.01
CA GLY A 29 -2.15 -18.14 -11.15
C GLY A 29 -0.98 -17.17 -10.99
N ASP A 30 -0.69 -16.72 -9.76
CA ASP A 30 0.55 -16.01 -9.35
C ASP A 30 0.93 -14.83 -10.26
N GLY A 31 -0.08 -14.12 -10.76
CA GLY A 31 0.08 -13.11 -11.81
C GLY A 31 -0.19 -11.69 -11.33
N TRP A 32 -0.59 -11.48 -10.08
CA TRP A 32 -0.92 -10.16 -9.57
C TRP A 32 0.28 -9.22 -9.64
N ALA A 33 1.44 -9.65 -9.13
CA ALA A 33 2.65 -8.82 -9.05
C ALA A 33 3.06 -8.30 -10.45
N ALA A 34 3.08 -9.20 -11.45
CA ALA A 34 3.36 -8.85 -12.83
C ALA A 34 2.34 -7.85 -13.41
N ARG A 35 1.03 -8.09 -13.22
CA ARG A 35 -0.03 -7.18 -13.70
C ARG A 35 0.01 -5.80 -13.07
N TYR A 36 0.35 -5.74 -11.78
CA TYR A 36 0.49 -4.50 -11.03
C TYR A 36 1.89 -3.88 -11.16
N GLY A 37 2.82 -4.52 -11.88
CA GLY A 37 4.15 -3.98 -12.14
C GLY A 37 5.01 -3.81 -10.88
N VAL A 38 4.88 -4.73 -9.93
CA VAL A 38 5.63 -4.77 -8.67
C VAL A 38 6.27 -6.15 -8.49
N ALA A 39 7.29 -6.24 -7.65
CA ALA A 39 7.82 -7.50 -7.16
C ALA A 39 6.94 -8.06 -6.03
N GLU A 40 7.17 -9.31 -5.64
CA GLU A 40 6.48 -9.96 -4.51
C GLU A 40 6.61 -9.18 -3.19
N THR A 41 7.69 -8.42 -3.04
CA THR A 41 7.96 -7.57 -1.87
C THR A 41 7.39 -6.16 -1.99
N GLY A 42 6.88 -5.79 -3.16
CA GLY A 42 6.33 -4.47 -3.45
C GLY A 42 4.96 -4.23 -2.82
N ALA A 43 4.41 -3.05 -3.09
CA ALA A 43 3.11 -2.65 -2.56
C ALA A 43 2.35 -1.75 -3.52
N VAL A 44 1.02 -1.77 -3.43
CA VAL A 44 0.12 -0.92 -4.22
C VAL A 44 -0.87 -0.26 -3.27
N LEU A 45 -1.05 1.06 -3.41
CA LEU A 45 -2.11 1.79 -2.72
C LEU A 45 -3.25 2.07 -3.71
N VAL A 46 -4.43 1.57 -3.37
CA VAL A 46 -5.66 1.73 -4.17
C VAL A 46 -6.61 2.67 -3.46
N ARG A 47 -7.19 3.60 -4.22
CA ARG A 47 -8.20 4.57 -3.75
C ARG A 47 -9.57 3.92 -3.62
N PRO A 48 -10.52 4.55 -2.90
CA PRO A 48 -11.90 4.07 -2.80
C PRO A 48 -12.64 3.94 -4.13
N ASP A 49 -12.21 4.67 -5.17
CA ASP A 49 -12.75 4.61 -6.52
C ASP A 49 -12.07 3.55 -7.41
N GLY A 50 -11.22 2.70 -6.84
CA GLY A 50 -10.52 1.62 -7.54
C GLY A 50 -9.27 2.06 -8.30
N HIS A 51 -8.90 3.35 -8.30
CA HIS A 51 -7.69 3.81 -8.98
C HIS A 51 -6.45 3.60 -8.12
N ILE A 52 -5.34 3.28 -8.77
CA ILE A 52 -4.05 3.14 -8.09
C ILE A 52 -3.49 4.53 -7.84
N ALA A 53 -3.39 4.92 -6.57
CA ALA A 53 -2.77 6.18 -6.18
C ALA A 53 -1.24 6.11 -6.19
N TRP A 54 -0.68 4.94 -5.88
CA TRP A 54 0.76 4.77 -5.78
C TRP A 54 1.17 3.29 -5.86
N ARG A 55 2.41 3.05 -6.30
CA ARG A 55 3.05 1.72 -6.33
C ARG A 55 4.49 1.82 -5.83
N ALA A 56 4.92 0.87 -5.01
CA ALA A 56 6.31 0.56 -4.75
C ALA A 56 6.68 -0.72 -5.51
N ARG A 57 7.73 -0.64 -6.34
CA ARG A 57 8.23 -1.80 -7.09
C ARG A 57 8.75 -2.92 -6.20
N GLU A 58 9.30 -2.58 -5.04
CA GLU A 58 9.89 -3.50 -4.07
C GLU A 58 9.68 -2.98 -2.65
N ALA A 59 10.03 -3.78 -1.64
CA ALA A 59 9.92 -3.36 -0.25
C ALA A 59 10.74 -2.08 0.01
N ALA A 60 10.09 -1.07 0.58
CA ALA A 60 10.79 0.12 1.05
C ALA A 60 11.62 -0.19 2.30
N ALA A 61 12.75 0.50 2.47
CA ALA A 61 13.60 0.37 3.66
C ALA A 61 12.86 0.74 4.95
N ASP A 62 11.98 1.75 4.89
CA ASP A 62 11.03 2.10 5.96
C ASP A 62 9.61 2.12 5.37
N PRO A 63 8.88 0.99 5.42
CA PRO A 63 7.54 0.90 4.88
C PRO A 63 6.54 1.85 5.55
N ALA A 64 6.69 2.09 6.87
CA ALA A 64 5.76 2.91 7.62
C ALA A 64 5.90 4.38 7.25
N ARG A 65 7.13 4.89 7.20
CA ARG A 65 7.42 6.25 6.76
C ARG A 65 7.03 6.47 5.29
N THR A 66 7.40 5.54 4.42
CA THR A 66 7.05 5.63 2.99
C THR A 66 5.54 5.69 2.80
N LEU A 67 4.79 4.83 3.49
CA LEU A 67 3.33 4.83 3.45
C LEU A 67 2.73 6.13 4.01
N GLU A 68 3.29 6.68 5.08
CA GLU A 68 2.89 7.99 5.62
C GLU A 68 3.04 9.10 4.57
N ASP A 69 4.21 9.20 3.94
CA ASP A 69 4.51 10.26 2.97
C ASP A 69 3.61 10.16 1.74
N VAL A 70 3.38 8.94 1.25
CA VAL A 70 2.44 8.66 0.16
C VAL A 70 1.03 9.09 0.53
N LEU A 71 0.53 8.68 1.70
CA LEU A 71 -0.82 9.06 2.13
C LEU A 71 -0.96 10.56 2.37
N ARG A 72 0.06 11.21 2.92
CA ARG A 72 0.08 12.68 3.06
C ARG A 72 -0.03 13.36 1.69
N THR A 73 0.72 12.90 0.71
CA THR A 73 0.67 13.42 -0.66
C THR A 73 -0.72 13.22 -1.28
N VAL A 74 -1.28 12.00 -1.18
CA VAL A 74 -2.60 11.66 -1.76
C VAL A 74 -3.74 12.44 -1.08
N LEU A 75 -3.61 12.72 0.22
CA LEU A 75 -4.61 13.45 1.01
C LEU A 75 -4.38 14.97 1.03
N ASP A 76 -3.43 15.49 0.25
CA ASP A 76 -3.01 16.89 0.21
C ASP A 76 -2.65 17.45 1.60
N ARG A 77 -1.75 16.75 2.29
CA ARG A 77 -1.24 17.10 3.63
C ARG A 77 0.28 17.28 3.59
N PRO A 78 0.84 18.16 4.41
CA PRO A 78 2.28 18.38 4.46
C PRO A 78 3.03 17.12 4.89
N ILE A 79 4.11 16.81 4.18
CA ILE A 79 5.13 15.79 4.52
C ILE A 79 5.92 16.30 5.73
N ARG A 80 6.27 15.41 6.66
CA ARG A 80 7.03 15.73 7.88
C ARG A 80 8.36 15.02 7.92
#